data_AF-A0A183Q5N6-F1
#
_entry.id   AF-A0A183Q5N6-F1
#
_cell.length_a   1.000
_cell.length_b   1.000
_cell.length_c   1.000
_cell.angle_alpha   90.00
_cell.angle_beta   90.00
_cell.angle_gamma   90.00
#
_symmetry.space_group_name_H-M   'P 1'
#
loop_
_entity.id
_entity.type
_entity.pdbx_description
1 polymer ?
#
loop_
_entity_poly.entity_id
_entity_poly.type
_entity_poly.pdbx_seq_one_letter_code
_entity_poly.pdbx_strand_id
1 'polypeptide(L)'
;MKTLNQFLTLLYNPRLPLHELQDTLAHLKGQLPPNMEKSLRHHAKLYADQATSVLANFPSEAILQITDEYLKQMNPEQSTDCSVLEFQRITQRLIDLAERYKHGLRGHTVRVISQLFMGYVVIEKHFQHG
;
A
#
# COMPACT_ATOMS: atom_id res chain seq x y z
N MET A 1 -17.63 -22.29 -2.81
CA MET A 1 -16.45 -22.39 -3.71
C MET A 1 -16.26 -21.17 -4.63
N LYS A 2 -17.30 -20.60 -5.27
CA LYS A 2 -17.14 -19.44 -6.19
C LYS A 2 -16.42 -18.23 -5.56
N THR A 3 -16.72 -17.89 -4.30
CA THR A 3 -16.14 -16.72 -3.61
C THR A 3 -14.64 -16.85 -3.33
N LEU A 4 -14.16 -18.04 -2.98
CA LEU A 4 -12.73 -18.27 -2.71
C LEU A 4 -11.91 -18.17 -4.01
N ASN A 5 -12.40 -18.80 -5.08
CA ASN A 5 -11.73 -18.74 -6.38
C ASN A 5 -11.70 -17.32 -6.94
N GLN A 6 -12.79 -16.55 -6.77
CA GLN A 6 -12.82 -15.13 -7.11
C GLN A 6 -11.78 -14.34 -6.30
N PHE A 7 -11.72 -14.54 -4.98
CA PHE A 7 -10.75 -13.89 -4.12
C PHE A 7 -9.30 -14.18 -4.54
N LEU A 8 -8.97 -15.46 -4.77
CA LEU A 8 -7.63 -15.85 -5.24
C LEU A 8 -7.32 -15.22 -6.60
N THR A 9 -8.28 -15.20 -7.52
CA THR A 9 -8.09 -14.57 -8.85
C THR A 9 -7.79 -13.08 -8.74
N LEU A 10 -8.46 -12.37 -7.83
CA LEU A 10 -8.20 -10.95 -7.58
C LEU A 10 -6.79 -10.71 -7.02
N LEU A 11 -6.32 -11.56 -6.10
CA LEU A 11 -4.97 -11.44 -5.55
C LEU A 11 -3.86 -11.60 -6.60
N TYR A 12 -4.13 -12.36 -7.67
CA TYR A 12 -3.21 -12.51 -8.80
C TYR A 12 -3.37 -11.45 -9.89
N ASN A 13 -4.31 -10.52 -9.77
CA ASN A 13 -4.52 -9.48 -10.78
C ASN A 13 -3.44 -8.39 -10.68
N PRO A 14 -2.60 -8.19 -11.71
CA PRO A 14 -1.54 -7.18 -11.68
C PRO A 14 -2.07 -5.73 -11.65
N ARG A 15 -3.36 -5.51 -11.92
CA ARG A 15 -3.98 -4.18 -11.78
C ARG A 15 -4.48 -3.87 -10.38
N LEU A 16 -4.57 -4.85 -9.48
CA LEU A 16 -5.02 -4.61 -8.11
C LEU A 16 -4.23 -3.51 -7.38
N PRO A 17 -2.88 -3.49 -7.41
CA PRO A 17 -2.10 -2.44 -6.76
C PRO A 17 -2.34 -1.04 -7.36
N LEU A 18 -2.56 -0.99 -8.68
CA LEU A 18 -2.86 0.27 -9.39
C LEU A 18 -4.20 0.84 -8.93
N HIS A 19 -5.24 0.01 -8.85
CA HIS A 19 -6.56 0.44 -8.40
C HIS A 19 -6.54 0.90 -6.94
N GLU A 20 -5.87 0.17 -6.04
CA GLU A 20 -5.71 0.61 -4.66
C GLU A 20 -4.95 1.94 -4.54
N LEU A 21 -3.92 2.16 -5.37
CA LEU A 21 -3.20 3.44 -5.41
C LEU A 21 -4.08 4.57 -5.92
N GLN A 22 -4.84 4.35 -6.99
CA GLN A 22 -5.77 5.34 -7.54
C GLN A 22 -6.84 5.73 -6.52
N ASP A 23 -7.43 4.74 -5.84
CA ASP A 23 -8.40 4.98 -4.78
C ASP A 23 -7.76 5.75 -3.63
N THR A 24 -6.57 5.35 -3.17
CA THR A 24 -5.84 6.04 -2.10
C THR A 24 -5.57 7.50 -2.48
N LEU A 25 -5.09 7.77 -3.70
CA LEU A 25 -4.84 9.13 -4.18
C LEU A 25 -6.13 9.96 -4.30
N ALA A 26 -7.24 9.35 -4.71
CA ALA A 26 -8.53 10.02 -4.77
C ALA A 26 -9.01 10.45 -3.37
N HIS A 27 -8.82 9.59 -2.36
CA HIS A 27 -9.15 9.91 -0.97
C HIS A 27 -8.25 11.00 -0.36
N LEU A 28 -7.00 11.10 -0.80
CA LEU A 28 -6.01 12.08 -0.31
C LEU A 28 -5.97 13.38 -1.12
N LYS A 29 -6.84 13.52 -2.12
CA LYS A 29 -6.87 14.68 -3.01
C LYS A 29 -7.05 15.97 -2.22
N GLY A 30 -6.15 16.94 -2.43
CA GLY A 30 -6.15 18.24 -1.75
C GLY A 30 -5.56 18.24 -0.33
N GLN A 31 -5.19 17.09 0.22
CA GLN A 31 -4.49 16.97 1.51
C GLN A 31 -2.98 16.80 1.35
N LEU A 32 -2.52 16.37 0.16
CA LEU A 32 -1.11 16.23 -0.16
C LEU A 32 -0.54 17.49 -0.81
N PRO A 33 0.76 17.79 -0.62
CA PRO A 33 1.44 18.82 -1.40
C PRO A 33 1.29 18.57 -2.91
N PRO A 34 1.07 19.61 -3.73
CA PRO A 34 0.74 19.44 -5.16
C PRO A 34 1.86 18.74 -5.95
N ASN A 35 3.11 18.99 -5.58
CA ASN A 35 4.28 18.35 -6.19
C ASN A 35 4.36 16.86 -5.83
N MET A 36 4.04 16.47 -4.60
CA MET A 36 3.96 15.08 -4.15
C MET A 36 2.90 14.33 -4.94
N GLU A 37 1.70 14.90 -5.03
CA GLU A 37 0.55 14.31 -5.71
C GLU A 37 0.81 14.13 -7.22
N LYS A 38 1.50 15.09 -7.85
CA LYS A 38 1.93 15.00 -9.25
C LYS A 38 2.93 13.85 -9.46
N SER A 39 3.91 13.70 -8.56
CA SER A 39 4.91 12.64 -8.64
C SER A 39 4.27 11.25 -8.47
N LEU A 40 3.39 11.08 -7.48
CA LEU A 40 2.67 9.82 -7.26
C LEU A 40 1.80 9.44 -8.46
N ARG A 41 1.09 10.41 -9.06
CA ARG A 41 0.33 10.19 -10.29
C ARG A 41 1.21 9.79 -11.47
N HIS A 42 2.41 10.36 -11.57
CA HIS A 42 3.36 9.99 -12.62
C HIS A 42 3.78 8.52 -12.49
N HIS A 43 4.16 8.08 -11.30
CA HIS A 43 4.48 6.67 -11.03
C HIS A 43 3.28 5.74 -11.27
N ALA A 44 2.08 6.14 -10.86
CA ALA A 44 0.86 5.38 -11.14
C ALA A 44 0.62 5.22 -12.65
N LYS A 45 0.85 6.28 -13.44
CA LYS A 45 0.73 6.24 -14.90
C LYS A 45 1.79 5.33 -15.53
N LEU A 46 3.06 5.48 -15.16
CA LEU A 46 4.13 4.62 -15.65
C LEU A 46 3.86 3.15 -15.35
N TYR A 47 3.39 2.85 -14.14
CA TYR A 47 3.00 1.50 -13.77
C TYR A 47 1.81 1.01 -14.60
N ALA A 48 0.79 1.83 -14.82
CA ALA A 48 -0.38 1.48 -15.65
C ALA A 48 0.01 1.14 -17.09
N ASP A 49 0.92 1.93 -17.70
CA ASP A 49 1.41 1.74 -19.06
C ASP A 49 2.22 0.42 -19.19
N GLN A 50 2.81 -0.05 -18.09
CA GLN A 50 3.63 -1.26 -18.04
C GLN A 50 2.94 -2.45 -17.34
N ALA A 51 1.71 -2.32 -16.84
CA ALA A 51 1.09 -3.27 -15.92
C ALA A 51 0.91 -4.70 -16.48
N THR A 52 0.94 -4.88 -17.80
CA THR A 52 0.90 -6.20 -18.46
C THR A 52 2.28 -6.81 -18.71
N SER A 53 3.35 -6.06 -18.43
CA SER A 53 4.73 -6.56 -18.52
C SER A 53 5.04 -7.40 -17.29
N VAL A 54 5.62 -8.59 -17.51
CA VAL A 54 6.08 -9.51 -16.46
C VAL A 54 7.15 -8.85 -15.57
N LEU A 55 7.83 -7.81 -16.07
CA LEU A 55 8.89 -7.09 -15.37
C LEU A 55 8.40 -5.85 -14.62
N ALA A 56 7.12 -5.45 -14.79
CA ALA A 56 6.60 -4.26 -14.14
C ALA A 56 6.28 -4.53 -12.67
N ASN A 57 7.04 -3.90 -11.79
CA ASN A 57 6.80 -3.94 -10.35
C ASN A 57 6.04 -2.70 -9.91
N PHE A 58 5.16 -2.88 -8.92
CA PHE A 58 4.51 -1.76 -8.26
C PHE A 58 5.59 -0.84 -7.65
N PRO A 59 5.50 0.50 -7.82
CA PRO A 59 6.56 1.43 -7.42
C PRO A 59 6.58 1.69 -5.91
N SER A 60 6.65 0.65 -5.08
CA SER A 60 6.65 0.76 -3.61
C SER A 60 7.76 1.66 -3.09
N GLU A 61 9.00 1.43 -3.54
CA GLU A 61 10.17 2.18 -3.07
C GLU A 61 10.05 3.67 -3.40
N ALA A 62 9.63 3.99 -4.63
CA ALA A 62 9.43 5.38 -5.04
C ALA A 62 8.36 6.08 -4.20
N ILE A 63 7.25 5.40 -3.88
CA ILE A 63 6.20 5.93 -3.01
C ILE A 63 6.75 6.22 -1.60
N LEU A 64 7.52 5.30 -1.02
CA LEU A 64 8.14 5.47 0.30
C LEU A 64 9.17 6.61 0.29
N GLN A 65 10.03 6.67 -0.72
CA GLN A 65 11.05 7.71 -0.90
C GLN A 65 10.41 9.10 -1.02
N ILE A 66 9.42 9.27 -1.90
CA ILE A 66 8.69 10.53 -2.04
C ILE A 66 8.12 10.95 -0.69
N THR A 67 7.47 10.05 0.04
CA THR A 67 6.86 10.37 1.33
C THR A 67 7.89 10.79 2.38
N ASP A 68 9.01 10.06 2.45
CA ASP A 68 10.13 10.33 3.37
C ASP A 68 10.84 11.67 3.06
N GLU A 69 11.00 12.01 1.78
CA GLU A 69 11.56 13.30 1.36
C GLU A 69 10.71 14.48 1.83
N TYR A 70 9.38 14.41 1.69
CA TYR A 70 8.48 15.45 2.21
C TYR A 70 8.50 15.52 3.73
N LEU A 71 8.56 14.38 4.42
CA LEU A 71 8.67 14.33 5.87
C LEU A 71 9.97 15.02 6.36
N LYS A 72 11.10 14.78 5.68
CA LYS A 72 12.39 15.42 5.98
C LYS A 72 12.38 16.93 5.73
N GLN A 73 11.61 17.40 4.74
CA GLN A 73 11.45 18.84 4.50
C GLN A 73 10.64 19.54 5.61
N MET A 74 9.80 18.80 6.34
CA MET A 74 8.95 19.32 7.42
C MET A 74 9.65 19.40 8.79
N ASN A 75 10.99 19.30 8.85
CA ASN A 75 11.85 19.30 10.04
C ASN A 75 11.72 18.02 10.91
N PRO A 76 12.59 17.01 10.72
CA PRO A 76 12.50 15.72 11.42
C PRO A 76 12.82 15.79 12.92
N GLU A 77 13.50 16.84 13.39
CA GLU A 77 13.81 17.03 14.82
C GLU A 77 12.58 17.45 15.65
N GLN A 78 11.48 17.84 15.00
CA GLN A 78 10.21 18.16 15.64
C GLN A 78 9.15 17.12 15.28
N SER A 79 9.43 15.85 15.56
CA SER A 79 8.50 14.73 15.32
C SER A 79 7.17 14.86 16.07
N THR A 80 7.07 15.76 17.04
CA THR A 80 5.86 16.10 17.80
C THR A 80 5.14 17.35 17.29
N ASP A 81 5.67 18.04 16.27
CA ASP A 81 4.96 19.16 15.65
C ASP A 81 3.63 18.67 15.04
N CYS A 82 2.58 19.45 15.26
CA CYS A 82 1.23 19.15 14.80
C CYS A 82 1.19 18.96 13.28
N SER A 83 1.98 19.75 12.54
CA SER A 83 2.07 19.67 11.07
C SER A 83 2.69 18.34 10.60
N VAL A 84 3.73 17.87 11.28
CA VAL A 84 4.43 16.61 11.00
C VAL A 84 3.53 15.41 11.32
N LEU A 85 2.85 15.43 12.47
CA LEU A 85 1.91 14.38 12.87
C LEU A 85 0.72 14.29 11.93
N GLU A 86 0.18 15.43 11.49
CA GLU A 86 -0.91 15.48 10.51
C GLU A 86 -0.46 14.87 9.16
N PHE A 87 0.73 15.25 8.68
CA PHE A 87 1.27 14.69 7.44
C PHE A 87 1.49 13.17 7.54
N GLN A 88 2.07 12.68 8.63
CA GLN A 88 2.22 11.23 8.87
C GLN A 88 0.87 10.52 8.86
N ARG A 89 -0.15 11.08 9.52
CA ARG A 89 -1.50 10.49 9.55
C ARG A 89 -2.13 10.42 8.14
N ILE A 90 -1.99 11.48 7.36
CA ILE A 90 -2.53 11.56 5.98
C ILE A 90 -1.81 10.56 5.07
N THR A 91 -0.49 10.43 5.20
CA THR A 91 0.34 9.57 4.34
C THR A 91 0.42 8.11 4.78
N GLN A 92 -0.07 7.77 5.98
CA GLN A 92 0.00 6.40 6.51
C GLN A 92 -0.60 5.36 5.56
N ARG A 93 -1.77 5.64 4.98
CA ARG A 93 -2.42 4.70 4.04
C ARG A 93 -1.57 4.41 2.79
N LEU A 94 -0.81 5.42 2.36
CA LEU A 94 0.08 5.31 1.20
C LEU A 94 1.32 4.49 1.55
N ILE A 95 1.90 4.71 2.73
CA ILE A 95 3.02 3.92 3.26
C ILE A 95 2.60 2.45 3.43
N ASP A 96 1.45 2.20 4.04
CA ASP A 96 0.90 0.85 4.23
C ASP A 96 0.72 0.14 2.89
N LEU A 97 0.21 0.85 1.87
CA LEU A 97 0.05 0.32 0.53
C LEU A 97 1.40 -0.09 -0.08
N ALA A 98 2.41 0.78 -0.01
CA ALA A 98 3.75 0.49 -0.51
C ALA A 98 4.37 -0.72 0.20
N GLU A 99 4.26 -0.79 1.52
CA GLU A 99 4.73 -1.92 2.33
C GLU A 99 4.00 -3.23 2.03
N ARG A 100 2.70 -3.19 1.72
CA ARG A 100 1.92 -4.37 1.30
C ARG A 100 2.45 -4.98 0.02
N TYR A 101 2.93 -4.15 -0.91
CA TYR A 101 3.33 -4.57 -2.25
C TYR A 101 4.86 -4.58 -2.48
N LYS A 102 5.68 -4.33 -1.44
CA LYS A 102 7.15 -4.23 -1.57
C LYS A 102 7.83 -5.49 -2.11
N HIS A 103 7.24 -6.66 -1.88
CA HIS A 103 7.72 -7.94 -2.41
C HIS A 103 6.93 -8.40 -3.65
N GLY A 104 6.31 -7.46 -4.35
CA GLY A 104 5.44 -7.70 -5.49
C GLY A 104 4.12 -8.39 -5.14
N LEU A 105 3.35 -8.67 -6.18
CA LEU A 105 2.00 -9.25 -6.07
C LEU A 105 2.00 -10.64 -5.44
N ARG A 106 3.02 -11.45 -5.71
CA ARG A 106 3.18 -12.77 -5.10
C ARG A 106 3.43 -12.66 -3.60
N GLY A 107 4.30 -11.75 -3.16
CA GLY A 107 4.55 -11.52 -1.74
C GLY A 107 3.29 -11.02 -1.02
N HIS A 108 2.53 -10.13 -1.67
CA HIS A 108 1.23 -9.69 -1.17
C HIS A 108 0.25 -10.88 -1.00
N THR A 109 0.11 -11.72 -2.03
CA THR A 109 -0.77 -12.90 -2.00
C THR A 109 -0.42 -13.84 -0.84
N VAL A 110 0.88 -14.16 -0.68
CA VAL A 110 1.35 -15.02 0.42
C VAL A 110 1.02 -14.40 1.77
N ARG A 111 1.24 -13.08 1.94
CA ARG A 111 0.92 -12.35 3.17
C ARG A 111 -0.57 -12.45 3.52
N VAL A 112 -1.44 -12.18 2.56
CA VAL A 112 -2.90 -12.20 2.76
C VAL A 112 -3.38 -13.59 3.16
N ILE A 113 -2.96 -14.63 2.43
CA ILE A 113 -3.34 -16.02 2.75
C ILE A 113 -2.80 -16.43 4.13
N SER A 114 -1.55 -16.05 4.46
CA SER A 114 -0.95 -16.33 5.76
C SER A 114 -1.73 -15.67 6.90
N GLN A 115 -2.21 -14.44 6.70
CA GLN A 115 -3.04 -13.72 7.69
C GLN A 115 -4.38 -14.43 7.93
N LEU A 116 -5.01 -15.00 6.89
CA LEU A 116 -6.25 -15.77 7.06
C LEU A 116 -6.01 -17.03 7.90
N PHE A 117 -4.94 -17.79 7.61
CA PHE A 117 -4.59 -18.97 8.40
C PHE A 117 -4.21 -18.62 9.84
N MET A 118 -3.43 -17.56 10.04
CA MET A 118 -3.07 -17.10 11.38
C MET A 118 -4.30 -16.64 12.17
N GLY A 119 -5.24 -15.95 11.53
CA GLY A 119 -6.51 -15.57 12.17
C GLY A 119 -7.28 -16.77 12.69
N TYR A 120 -7.38 -17.84 11.89
CA TYR A 120 -7.97 -19.11 12.33
C TYR A 120 -7.21 -19.72 13.51
N VAL A 121 -5.88 -19.86 13.41
CA VAL A 121 -5.04 -20.46 14.45
C VAL A 121 -5.14 -19.70 15.77
N VAL A 122 -5.18 -18.37 15.73
CA VAL A 122 -5.33 -17.54 16.94
C VAL A 122 -6.64 -17.86 17.63
N ILE A 123 -7.75 -17.97 16.88
CA ILE A 123 -9.06 -18.29 17.45
C ILE A 123 -9.05 -19.70 18.05
N GLU A 124 -8.63 -20.72 17.29
CA GLU A 124 -8.62 -22.12 17.75
C GLU A 124 -7.82 -22.32 19.05
N LYS A 125 -6.69 -21.64 19.21
CA LYS A 125 -5.88 -21.72 20.44
C LYS A 125 -6.63 -21.31 21.71
N HIS A 126 -7.62 -20.40 21.60
CA HIS A 126 -8.45 -20.00 22.75
C HIS A 126 -9.45 -21.09 23.14
N PHE A 127 -9.83 -21.97 22.21
CA PHE A 127 -10.80 -23.06 22.44
C PHE A 127 -10.14 -24.42 22.71
N GLN A 128 -8.83 -24.56 22.48
CA GLN A 128 -8.07 -25.80 22.72
C GLN A 128 -7.71 -26.07 24.19
N HIS A 129 -7.95 -25.14 25.11
CA HIS A 129 -7.69 -25.30 26.55
C HIS A 129 -8.97 -25.51 27.37
N GLY A 130 -10.04 -26.01 26.73
CA GLY A 130 -11.26 -26.47 27.40
C GLY A 130 -11.11 -27.85 28.03
#